data_AF-A0A501WXG6-F1
#
_entry.id   AF-A0A501WXG6-F1
#
_cell.length_a   1.000
_cell.length_b   1.000
_cell.length_c   1.000
_cell.angle_alpha   90.00
_cell.angle_beta   90.00
_cell.angle_gamma   90.00
#
_symmetry.space_group_name_H-M   'P 1'
#
loop_
_entity.id
_entity.type
_entity.pdbx_description
1 polymer ?
#
loop_
_entity_poly.entity_id
_entity_poly.type
_entity_poly.pdbx_seq_one_letter_code
_entity_poly.pdbx_strand_id
1 'polypeptide(L)' 'MRKITLLGLLTAAIVLSGCDMFGGPSADIPDAELRSKWRECKTIANPSRTKVLACENYERECARRKDKGNFVCY' A
#
# COMPACT_ATOMS: atom_id res chain seq x y z
N MET A 1 24.15 -26.13 -26.69
CA MET A 1 22.80 -26.31 -26.11
C MET A 1 22.76 -26.02 -24.61
N ARG A 2 23.59 -26.67 -23.75
CA ARG A 2 23.60 -26.45 -22.28
C ARG A 2 23.70 -24.98 -21.82
N LYS A 3 24.51 -24.15 -22.52
CA LYS A 3 24.67 -22.72 -22.22
C LYS A 3 23.41 -21.89 -22.52
N ILE A 4 22.65 -22.27 -23.56
CA ILE A 4 21.40 -21.60 -23.97
C ILE A 4 20.29 -21.92 -22.96
N THR A 5 20.25 -23.17 -22.49
CA THR A 5 19.30 -23.61 -21.45
C THR A 5 19.56 -22.91 -20.11
N LEU A 6 20.82 -22.74 -19.72
CA LEU A 6 21.22 -21.99 -18.52
C LEU A 6 20.83 -20.51 -18.59
N LEU A 7 21.06 -19.88 -19.75
CA LEU A 7 20.71 -18.47 -19.96
C LEU A 7 19.20 -18.27 -19.91
N GLY A 8 18.42 -19.18 -20.51
CA GLY A 8 16.95 -19.17 -20.46
C GLY A 8 16.38 -19.37 -19.05
N LEU A 9 17.03 -20.21 -18.22
CA LEU A 9 16.61 -20.38 -16.82
C LEU A 9 16.85 -19.12 -15.99
N LEU A 10 17.99 -18.46 -16.20
CA LEU A 10 18.34 -17.21 -15.50
C LEU A 10 17.39 -16.08 -15.84
N THR A 11 17.06 -15.90 -17.13
CA THR A 11 16.09 -14.87 -17.54
C THR A 11 14.69 -15.15 -17.03
N ALA A 12 14.25 -16.42 -17.03
CA ALA A 12 12.97 -16.80 -16.44
C ALA A 12 12.92 -16.47 -14.94
N ALA A 13 13.95 -16.83 -14.17
CA ALA A 13 14.00 -16.55 -12.74
C ALA A 13 13.92 -15.05 -12.41
N ILE A 14 14.57 -14.19 -13.21
CA ILE A 14 14.51 -12.73 -13.04
C ILE A 14 13.09 -12.21 -13.31
N VAL A 15 12.43 -12.66 -14.38
CA VAL A 15 11.07 -12.20 -14.73
C VAL A 15 10.04 -12.64 -13.68
N LEU A 16 10.17 -13.85 -13.13
CA LEU A 16 9.29 -14.38 -12.08
C LEU A 16 9.49 -13.69 -10.71
N SER A 17 10.65 -13.07 -10.46
CA SER A 17 10.91 -12.36 -9.19
C SER A 17 10.19 -11.01 -9.04
N GLY A 18 9.60 -10.48 -10.13
CA GLY A 18 8.96 -9.16 -10.13
C GLY A 18 7.48 -9.13 -9.70
N CYS A 19 6.83 -10.28 -9.53
CA CYS A 19 5.37 -10.31 -9.34
C CYS A 19 4.86 -9.80 -7.99
N ASP A 20 5.72 -9.64 -6.98
CA ASP A 20 5.32 -9.21 -5.62
C ASP A 20 5.97 -7.90 -5.16
N MET A 21 6.76 -7.26 -6.04
CA MET A 21 7.56 -6.09 -5.67
C MET A 21 6.72 -4.80 -5.55
N PHE A 22 5.49 -4.79 -6.07
CA PHE A 22 4.61 -3.60 -6.12
C PHE A 22 3.28 -3.77 -5.38
N GLY A 23 3.01 -4.96 -4.81
CA GLY A 23 1.72 -5.28 -4.17
C GLY A 23 1.82 -5.77 -2.72
N GLY A 24 3.03 -5.83 -2.16
CA GLY A 24 3.24 -6.30 -0.79
C GLY A 24 2.77 -5.29 0.27
N PRO A 25 2.59 -5.73 1.54
CA PRO A 25 2.26 -4.88 2.70
C PRO A 25 3.25 -3.73 2.98
N SER A 26 4.32 -3.61 2.19
CA SER A 26 5.28 -2.51 2.22
C SER A 26 4.84 -1.30 1.38
N ALA A 27 3.82 -1.44 0.52
CA ALA A 27 3.15 -0.31 -0.16
C ALA A 27 2.07 0.36 0.70
N ASP A 28 1.77 -0.25 1.85
CA ASP A 28 0.78 0.23 2.80
C ASP A 28 1.38 1.38 3.63
N ILE A 29 0.64 2.50 3.72
CA ILE A 29 0.99 3.62 4.62
C ILE A 29 1.21 3.09 6.05
N PRO A 30 2.29 3.50 6.75
CA PRO A 30 2.53 3.08 8.13
C PRO A 30 1.38 3.47 9.05
N ASP A 31 1.02 2.63 10.02
CA ASP A 31 -0.15 2.85 10.89
C ASP A 31 -0.14 4.21 11.62
N ALA A 32 1.03 4.64 12.09
CA ALA A 32 1.19 5.95 12.74
C ALA A 32 0.89 7.12 11.79
N GLU A 33 1.32 6.98 10.54
CA GLU A 33 1.08 7.98 9.50
C GLU A 33 -0.39 7.98 9.08
N LEU A 34 -0.97 6.80 8.84
CA LEU A 34 -2.40 6.63 8.53
C LEU A 34 -3.27 7.27 9.61
N ARG A 35 -3.00 6.97 10.88
CA ARG A 35 -3.73 7.52 12.03
C ARG A 35 -3.59 9.04 12.13
N SER A 36 -2.41 9.58 11.85
CA SER A 36 -2.16 11.03 11.85
C SER A 36 -2.94 11.74 10.75
N LYS A 37 -2.84 11.23 9.51
CA LYS A 37 -3.54 11.78 8.33
C LYS A 37 -5.06 11.66 8.45
N TRP A 38 -5.55 10.56 8.99
CA TRP A 38 -6.97 10.38 9.25
C TRP A 38 -7.48 11.39 10.30
N ARG A 39 -6.75 11.64 11.38
CA ARG A 39 -7.13 12.68 12.37
C ARG A 39 -7.11 14.07 11.78
N GLU A 40 -6.10 14.39 10.96
CA GLU A 40 -6.03 15.65 10.21
C GLU A 40 -7.33 15.86 9.41
N CYS A 41 -7.79 14.85 8.69
CA CYS A 41 -9.03 14.87 7.92
C CYS A 41 -10.29 15.22 8.73
N LYS A 42 -10.36 14.89 10.03
CA LYS A 42 -11.51 15.24 10.89
C LYS A 42 -11.52 16.70 11.33
N THR A 43 -10.38 17.40 11.22
CA THR A 43 -10.23 18.79 11.70
C THR A 43 -10.31 19.84 10.60
N ILE A 44 -10.34 19.44 9.33
CA ILE A 44 -10.33 20.37 8.21
C ILE A 44 -11.75 20.81 7.87
N ALA A 45 -12.02 22.11 7.96
CA ALA A 45 -13.33 22.67 7.65
C ALA A 45 -13.66 22.72 6.15
N ASN A 46 -12.68 23.07 5.30
CA ASN A 46 -12.86 23.22 3.84
C ASN A 46 -11.68 22.59 3.07
N PRO A 47 -11.64 21.26 2.94
CA PRO A 47 -10.57 20.58 2.20
C PRO A 47 -10.69 20.83 0.69
N SER A 48 -9.53 20.88 0.00
CA SER A 48 -9.50 20.84 -1.46
C SER A 48 -10.03 19.50 -1.98
N ARG A 49 -10.50 19.44 -3.23
CA ARG A 49 -11.01 18.20 -3.85
C ARG A 49 -10.03 17.03 -3.75
N THR A 50 -8.75 17.29 -4.01
CA THR A 50 -7.68 16.28 -3.87
C THR A 50 -7.57 15.77 -2.44
N LYS A 51 -7.73 16.68 -1.46
CA LYS A 51 -7.65 16.32 -0.04
C LYS A 51 -8.88 15.53 0.41
N VAL A 52 -10.07 15.81 -0.12
CA VAL A 52 -11.27 14.98 0.09
C VAL A 52 -11.02 13.54 -0.35
N LEU A 53 -10.51 13.34 -1.57
CA LEU A 53 -10.20 11.99 -2.09
C LEU A 53 -9.16 11.27 -1.24
N ALA A 54 -8.13 12.00 -0.77
CA ALA A 54 -7.14 11.43 0.14
C ALA A 54 -7.79 11.00 1.48
N CYS A 55 -8.66 11.83 2.05
CA CYS A 55 -9.37 11.51 3.29
C CYS A 55 -10.29 10.28 3.14
N GLU A 56 -10.99 10.16 2.02
CA GLU A 56 -11.80 8.96 1.70
C GLU A 56 -10.92 7.70 1.56
N ASN A 57 -9.73 7.83 0.98
CA ASN A 57 -8.77 6.74 0.91
C ASN A 57 -8.28 6.31 2.30
N TYR A 58 -7.95 7.26 3.17
CA TYR A 58 -7.56 6.95 4.54
C TYR A 58 -8.68 6.26 5.29
N GLU A 59 -9.92 6.75 5.19
CA GLU A 59 -11.09 6.11 5.84
C GLU A 59 -11.30 4.67 5.36
N ARG A 60 -11.21 4.42 4.04
CA ARG A 60 -11.31 3.06 3.48
C ARG A 60 -10.19 2.14 3.95
N GLU A 61 -8.98 2.68 4.06
CA GLU A 61 -7.83 1.92 4.53
C GLU A 61 -7.93 1.58 6.01
N CYS A 62 -8.42 2.53 6.83
CA CYS A 62 -8.76 2.25 8.21
C CYS A 62 -9.87 1.17 8.30
N ALA A 63 -10.90 1.22 7.45
CA ALA A 63 -11.93 0.19 7.43
C ALA A 63 -11.37 -1.19 7.04
N ARG A 64 -10.50 -1.25 6.02
CA ARG A 64 -9.85 -2.49 5.55
C ARG A 64 -9.00 -3.16 6.63
N ARG A 65 -8.29 -2.36 7.44
CA ARG A 65 -7.41 -2.86 8.51
C ARG A 65 -8.17 -3.16 9.80
N LYS A 66 -9.42 -2.68 9.97
CA LYS A 66 -10.23 -2.82 11.18
C LYS A 66 -10.28 -4.25 11.70
N ASP A 67 -10.45 -5.20 10.78
CA ASP A 67 -10.61 -6.62 11.10
C ASP A 67 -9.27 -7.36 11.31
N LYS A 68 -8.13 -6.68 11.08
CA LYS A 68 -6.78 -7.26 11.20
C LYS A 68 -6.12 -7.02 12.57
N GLY A 69 -6.77 -6.25 13.44
CA GLY A 69 -6.27 -5.91 14.77
C GLY A 69 -5.19 -4.82 14.77
N ASN A 70 -5.21 -4.02 15.85
CA ASN A 70 -4.41 -2.82 16.18
C ASN A 70 -4.86 -1.47 15.59
N PHE A 71 -5.40 -0.63 16.51
CA PHE A 71 -5.42 0.84 16.49
C PHE A 71 -5.73 1.54 15.16
N VAL A 72 -6.77 1.05 14.49
CA VAL A 72 -6.82 1.20 13.04
C VAL A 72 -7.16 2.61 12.57
N CYS A 73 -8.04 3.34 13.25
CA CYS A 73 -8.20 4.81 13.22
C CYS A 73 -9.21 5.17 14.31
N TYR A 74 -8.81 6.01 15.27
CA TYR A 74 -9.63 6.52 16.38
C TYR A 74 -9.11 7.88 16.82
#